data_AF-A0A966WJT6-F1
#
_entry.id   AF-A0A966WJT6-F1
#
_cell.length_a   1.000
_cell.length_b   1.000
_cell.length_c   1.000
_cell.angle_alpha   90.00
_cell.angle_beta   90.00
_cell.angle_gamma   90.00
#
_symmetry.space_group_name_H-M   'P 1'
#
loop_
_entity.id
_entity.type
_entity.pdbx_description
1 polymer ?
#
loop_
_entity_poly.entity_id
_entity_poly.type
_entity_poly.pdbx_seq_one_letter_code
_entity_poly.pdbx_strand_id
1 'polypeptide(L)' 'MAVTLCFDFGNTRKKVAVFDGPVLREAIQLSDDADSTITDLLGHYCPQRSILSSVIVHNPALETLLAASTRFHKLDHT' A
#
# COMPACT_ATOMS: atom_id res chain seq x y z
N MET A 1 15.17 11.75 0.65
CA MET A 1 13.97 11.36 1.42
C MET A 1 13.12 10.47 0.53
N ALA A 2 12.56 9.39 1.08
CA ALA A 2 11.88 8.35 0.29
C ALA A 2 10.54 8.00 0.94
N VAL A 3 9.47 8.21 0.19
CA VAL A 3 8.11 7.90 0.58
C VAL A 3 7.87 6.40 0.44
N THR A 4 7.28 5.81 1.47
CA THR A 4 6.88 4.39 1.48
C THR A 4 5.40 4.30 1.83
N LEU A 5 4.64 3.57 1.01
CA LEU A 5 3.26 3.21 1.32
C LEU A 5 3.21 1.81 1.93
N CYS A 6 2.65 1.69 3.12
CA CYS A 6 2.46 0.41 3.80
C CYS A 6 0.96 0.09 3.86
N PHE A 7 0.52 -0.86 3.06
CA PHE A 7 -0.86 -1.35 3.03
C PHE A 7 -1.04 -2.42 4.10
N ASP A 8 -2.03 -2.24 4.98
CA ASP A 8 -2.41 -3.18 6.05
C ASP A 8 -3.90 -3.51 5.91
N PHE A 9 -4.18 -4.69 5.36
CA PHE A 9 -5.52 -5.18 5.05
C PHE A 9 -5.93 -6.25 6.06
N GLY A 10 -6.68 -5.81 7.07
CA GLY A 10 -7.28 -6.67 8.07
C GLY A 10 -8.74 -7.01 7.78
N ASN A 11 -9.29 -7.93 8.55
CA ASN A 11 -10.69 -8.37 8.44
C ASN A 11 -11.71 -7.23 8.58
N THR A 12 -11.39 -6.20 9.37
CA THR A 12 -12.33 -5.11 9.68
C THR A 12 -12.03 -3.84 8.88
N ARG A 13 -10.77 -3.60 8.54
CA ARG A 13 -10.32 -2.33 7.95
C ARG A 13 -9.20 -2.58 6.96
N LYS A 14 -9.27 -1.85 5.84
CA LYS A 14 -8.16 -1.63 4.93
C LYS A 14 -7.58 -0.25 5.24
N LYS A 15 -6.27 -0.13 5.31
CA LYS A 15 -5.61 1.16 5.49
C LYS A 15 -4.26 1.19 4.79
N VAL A 16 -3.79 2.40 4.50
CA VAL A 16 -2.44 2.66 4.03
C VAL A 16 -1.78 3.65 4.99
N ALA A 17 -0.56 3.34 5.41
CA ALA A 17 0.29 4.26 6.16
C ALA A 17 1.32 4.87 5.20
N VAL A 18 1.47 6.19 5.28
CA VAL A 18 2.43 6.95 4.48
C VAL A 18 3.63 7.29 5.36
N PHE A 19 4.79 6.78 4.99
CA PHE A 19 6.05 7.07 5.67
C PHE A 19 6.93 7.98 4.82
N ASP A 20 7.61 8.94 5.46
CA ASP A 20 8.78 9.61 4.90
C ASP A 20 10.02 9.19 5.71
N GLY A 21 10.80 8.27 5.13
CA GLY A 21 11.85 7.58 5.88
C GLY A 21 11.27 6.85 7.11
N PRO A 22 11.78 7.09 8.33
CA PRO A 22 11.29 6.43 9.55
C PRO A 22 10.04 7.09 10.15
N VAL A 23 9.59 8.22 9.60
CA VAL A 23 8.50 9.02 10.18
C VAL A 23 7.17 8.63 9.55
N LEU A 24 6.22 8.19 10.38
CA LEU A 24 4.83 8.04 9.98
C LEU A 24 4.23 9.44 9.78
N ARG A 25 3.92 9.80 8.54
CA ARG A 25 3.30 11.08 8.19
C ARG A 25 1.80 11.04 8.46
N GLU A 26 1.14 9.99 7.97
CA GLU A 26 -0.30 9.82 8.12
C GLU A 26 -0.71 8.35 7.89
N ALA A 27 -1.91 8.01 8.37
CA ALA A 27 -2.55 6.73 8.11
C ALA A 27 -3.98 6.97 7.64
N ILE A 28 -4.30 6.40 6.47
CA ILE A 28 -5.57 6.62 5.77
C ILE A 28 -6.34 5.32 5.76
N GLN A 29 -7.60 5.36 6.22
CA GLN A 29 -8.50 4.24 6.05
C GLN A 29 -9.00 4.21 4.59
N LEU A 30 -8.88 3.05 3.96
CA LEU A 30 -9.34 2.82 2.59
C LEU A 30 -10.72 2.17 2.62
N SER A 31 -11.61 2.65 1.75
CA SER A 31 -12.94 2.07 1.55
C SER A 31 -12.90 0.75 0.77
N ASP A 32 -11.90 0.60 -0.10
CA ASP A 32 -11.73 -0.53 -1.00
C ASP A 32 -10.25 -0.71 -1.41
N ASP A 33 -10.00 -1.71 -2.25
CA ASP A 33 -8.72 -2.06 -2.88
C ASP A 33 -8.86 -2.10 -4.42
N ALA A 34 -9.72 -1.24 -4.97
CA ALA A 34 -9.91 -1.11 -6.40
C ALA A 34 -8.70 -0.42 -7.06
N ASP A 35 -8.41 -0.78 -8.31
CA ASP A 35 -7.27 -0.26 -9.07
C ASP A 35 -7.23 1.27 -9.14
N SER A 36 -8.39 1.93 -9.23
CA SER A 36 -8.48 3.40 -9.22
C SER A 36 -7.97 4.01 -7.92
N THR A 37 -8.43 3.50 -6.77
CA THR A 37 -8.02 3.96 -5.44
C THR A 37 -6.52 3.83 -5.26
N ILE A 38 -5.95 2.71 -5.71
CA ILE A 38 -4.51 2.45 -5.61
C ILE A 38 -3.72 3.35 -6.55
N THR A 39 -4.19 3.52 -7.79
CA THR A 39 -3.53 4.39 -8.79
C THR A 39 -3.52 5.84 -8.32
N ASP A 40 -4.60 6.31 -7.71
CA ASP A 40 -4.69 7.66 -7.14
C ASP A 40 -3.69 7.84 -5.99
N LEU A 41 -3.55 6.85 -5.09
CA LEU A 41 -2.55 6.90 -4.03
C LEU A 41 -1.11 6.92 -4.59
N LEU A 42 -0.83 6.08 -5.59
CA LEU A 42 0.49 6.03 -6.23
C LEU A 42 0.82 7.36 -6.93
N GLY A 43 -0.15 7.96 -7.62
CA GLY A 43 0.02 9.26 -8.28
C GLY A 43 0.12 10.43 -7.30
N HIS A 44 -0.61 10.38 -6.19
CA HIS A 44 -0.58 11.45 -5.18
C HIS A 44 0.73 11.48 -4.38
N TYR A 45 1.19 10.31 -3.95
CA TYR A 45 2.36 10.21 -3.06
C TYR A 45 3.68 9.97 -3.81
N CYS A 46 3.63 9.54 -5.08
CA CYS A 46 4.81 9.17 -5.88
C CYS A 46 5.83 8.31 -5.08
N PRO A 47 5.41 7.21 -4.44
CA PRO A 47 6.26 6.48 -3.50
C PRO A 47 7.39 5.72 -4.21
N GLN A 48 8.56 5.67 -3.59
CA GLN A 48 9.67 4.86 -4.08
C GLN A 48 9.53 3.38 -3.69
N ARG A 49 8.79 3.10 -2.62
CA ARG A 49 8.61 1.74 -2.06
C ARG A 49 7.17 1.51 -1.66
N SER A 50 6.75 0.26 -1.72
CA SER A 50 5.48 -0.16 -1.13
C SER A 50 5.62 -1.49 -0.41
N ILE A 51 4.85 -1.65 0.65
CA ILE A 51 4.74 -2.88 1.43
C ILE A 51 3.28 -3.28 1.49
N LEU A 52 2.96 -4.55 1.24
CA LEU A 52 1.62 -5.09 1.43
C LEU A 52 1.64 -6.16 2.52
N SER A 53 0.82 -5.96 3.55
CA SER A 53 0.42 -6.98 4.52
C SER A 53 -1.09 -7.18 4.41
N SER A 54 -1.52 -8.40 4.12
CA SER A 54 -2.95 -8.73 4.01
C SER A 54 -3.23 -10.07 4.65
N VAL A 55 -4.26 -10.11 5.51
CA VAL A 55 -4.82 -11.36 6.07
C VAL A 55 -6.18 -11.72 5.46
N ILE A 56 -6.62 -10.94 4.47
CA ILE A 56 -7.82 -11.18 3.67
C ILE A 56 -7.46 -11.48 2.21
N VAL A 57 -8.42 -12.02 1.47
CA VAL A 57 -8.37 -12.01 0.01
C VAL A 57 -8.51 -10.57 -0.46
N HIS A 58 -7.47 -10.05 -1.07
CA HIS A 58 -7.43 -8.73 -1.68
C HIS A 58 -7.42 -8.85 -3.21
N ASN A 59 -7.65 -7.74 -3.89
CA ASN A 59 -7.57 -7.66 -5.34
C ASN A 59 -6.16 -8.03 -5.83
N PRO A 60 -5.97 -9.13 -6.59
CA PRO A 60 -4.65 -9.58 -7.02
C PRO A 60 -3.95 -8.60 -7.98
N ALA A 61 -4.71 -7.73 -8.66
CA ALA A 61 -4.13 -6.69 -9.52
C ALA A 61 -3.31 -5.66 -8.70
N LEU A 62 -3.63 -5.49 -7.41
CA LEU A 62 -2.89 -4.63 -6.50
C LEU A 62 -1.39 -4.94 -6.50
N GLU A 63 -1.02 -6.21 -6.38
CA GLU A 63 0.39 -6.62 -6.32
C GLU A 63 1.12 -6.23 -7.62
N THR A 64 0.45 -6.40 -8.77
CA THR A 64 1.00 -6.03 -10.08
C THR A 64 1.20 -4.52 -10.19
N LEU A 65 0.21 -3.72 -9.76
CA LEU A 65 0.30 -2.25 -9.76
C LEU A 65 1.44 -1.75 -8.86
N LEU A 66 1.53 -2.29 -7.64
CA LEU A 66 2.56 -1.91 -6.69
C LEU A 66 3.96 -2.27 -7.18
N ALA A 67 4.14 -3.45 -7.79
CA ALA A 67 5.41 -3.88 -8.36
C ALA A 67 5.82 -3.07 -9.61
N ALA A 68 4.85 -2.60 -10.40
CA ALA A 68 5.13 -1.79 -11.58
C ALA A 68 5.55 -0.35 -11.23
N SER A 69 5.00 0.22 -10.15
CA SER A 69 5.23 1.63 -9.80
C SER A 69 6.27 1.85 -8.71
N THR A 70 6.64 0.82 -7.94
CA THR A 70 7.49 0.96 -6.75
C THR A 70 8.42 -0.23 -6.56
N ARG A 71 9.40 -0.10 -5.67
CA ARG A 71 10.08 -1.29 -5.10
C ARG A 71 9.13 -1.97 -4.12
N PHE A 72 8.33 -2.89 -4.64
CA PHE A 72 7.29 -3.62 -3.90
C PHE A 72 7.87 -4.75 -3.03
N HIS A 73 7.33 -4.89 -1.82
CA HIS A 73 7.56 -6.01 -0.93
C HIS A 73 6.24 -6.53 -0.37
N LYS A 74 5.93 -7.79 -0.62
CA LYS A 74 4.81 -8.47 0.01
C LYS A 74 5.28 -9.14 1.30
N LEU A 75 4.58 -8.88 2.40
CA LEU A 75 4.78 -9.57 3.67
C LEU A 75 3.94 -10.84 3.67
N ASP A 76 4.61 -11.97 3.45
CA ASP A 76 4.04 -13.31 3.56
C ASP A 76 4.70 -14.08 4.72
N HIS A 77 3.95 -15.00 5.34
CA HIS A 77 4.37 -15.77 6.52
C HIS A 77 5.12 -17.08 6.19
N THR A 78 5.84 -17.14 5.07
CA THR A 78 6.60 -18.33 4.68
C THR A 78 8.04 -18.30 5.14
#